data_AF-A0A3M1YPR2-F1
#
_entry.id   AF-A0A3M1YPR2-F1
#
_cell.length_a   1.000
_cell.length_b   1.000
_cell.length_c   1.000
_cell.angle_alpha   90.00
_cell.angle_beta   90.00
_cell.angle_gamma   90.00
#
_symmetry.space_group_name_H-M   'P 1'
#
loop_
_entity.id
_entity.type
_entity.pdbx_description
1 polymer ?
#
loop_
_entity_poly.entity_id
_entity_poly.type
_entity_poly.pdbx_seq_one_letter_code
_entity_poly.pdbx_strand_id
1 'polypeptide(L)'
;MKQFILRKTLIAFVVWCFIAAKVSATEGMWLPLLLEQLNEDEMKSMGLKITAKDIYDINNGSLKDAIVRFGNGCTAEIISDKGLLLTNHHCGYGQIQYHSSVEHDYLKDGFWAETQEDELANPGLTATFIVRIEDVTDKVLEGVKPGASESDRADHVKKNIEKIKEEAVKGTHYEAVIKPFFYGNKYYMFITETFKDVRLVAAPPSSIGKFGADTDNWMWPRHTGDFSIFRIYAGKDNKPAEFSLENVPYKPRKSLTISINEEKEGDFTMVYGFPGRTQEYLISDAVDYILNK
;
A
#
# COMPACT_ATOMS: atom_id res chain seq x y z
N MET A 1 -18.35 -29.54 -52.58
CA MET A 1 -17.25 -28.67 -52.10
C MET A 1 -17.74 -27.59 -51.13
N LYS A 2 -18.71 -26.73 -51.50
CA LYS A 2 -19.26 -25.66 -50.63
C LYS A 2 -19.82 -26.14 -49.28
N GLN A 3 -20.60 -27.23 -49.26
CA GLN A 3 -21.15 -27.78 -48.01
C GLN A 3 -20.08 -28.33 -47.07
N PHE A 4 -18.99 -28.89 -47.60
CA PHE A 4 -17.88 -29.41 -46.79
C PHE A 4 -17.05 -28.29 -46.16
N ILE A 5 -16.86 -27.19 -46.90
CA ILE A 5 -16.20 -25.97 -46.41
C ILE A 5 -17.06 -25.30 -45.34
N LEU A 6 -18.38 -25.21 -45.53
CA LEU A 6 -19.33 -24.64 -44.56
C LEU A 6 -19.36 -25.45 -43.24
N ARG A 7 -19.30 -26.78 -43.33
CA ARG A 7 -19.25 -27.67 -42.16
C ARG A 7 -17.95 -27.53 -41.37
N LYS A 8 -16.81 -27.35 -42.06
CA LYS A 8 -15.50 -27.11 -41.42
C LYS A 8 -15.40 -25.73 -40.77
N THR A 9 -15.96 -24.69 -41.39
CA THR A 9 -16.01 -23.34 -40.81
C THR A 9 -16.93 -23.27 -39.60
N LEU A 10 -18.07 -23.97 -39.62
CA LEU A 10 -18.97 -24.08 -38.47
C LEU A 10 -18.32 -24.81 -37.29
N ILE A 11 -17.61 -25.91 -37.55
CA ILE A 11 -16.88 -26.66 -36.50
C ILE A 11 -15.76 -25.80 -35.91
N ALA A 12 -15.00 -25.08 -36.74
CA ALA A 12 -13.95 -24.18 -36.26
C ALA A 12 -14.52 -23.01 -35.42
N PHE A 13 -15.66 -22.45 -35.80
CA PHE A 13 -16.35 -21.40 -35.04
C PHE A 13 -16.86 -21.91 -33.69
N VAL A 14 -17.47 -23.10 -33.65
CA VAL A 14 -17.93 -23.72 -32.40
C VAL A 14 -16.76 -24.04 -31.48
N VAL A 15 -15.67 -24.61 -32.01
CA VAL A 15 -14.44 -24.86 -31.24
C VAL A 15 -13.82 -23.55 -30.72
N TRP A 16 -13.84 -22.47 -31.49
CA TRP A 16 -13.39 -21.15 -31.02
C TRP A 16 -14.28 -20.59 -29.89
N CYS A 17 -15.61 -20.76 -29.97
CA CYS A 17 -16.53 -20.40 -28.89
C CYS A 17 -16.32 -21.25 -27.62
N PHE A 18 -15.88 -22.51 -27.74
CA PHE A 18 -15.55 -23.37 -26.60
C PHE A 18 -14.14 -23.12 -26.03
N ILE A 19 -13.20 -22.59 -26.83
CA ILE A 19 -11.84 -22.20 -26.40
C ILE A 19 -11.81 -20.77 -25.83
N ALA A 20 -12.89 -20.00 -25.94
CA ALA A 20 -13.11 -18.82 -25.12
C ALA A 20 -13.36 -19.23 -23.66
N ALA A 21 -12.37 -19.91 -23.05
CA ALA A 21 -12.27 -20.07 -21.62
C ALA A 21 -12.40 -18.67 -21.03
N LYS A 22 -13.36 -18.51 -20.11
CA LYS A 22 -13.43 -17.31 -19.29
C LYS A 22 -12.16 -17.30 -18.46
N VAL A 23 -11.17 -16.55 -18.91
CA VAL A 23 -10.02 -16.20 -18.09
C VAL A 23 -10.59 -15.33 -16.97
N SER A 24 -10.62 -15.89 -15.76
CA SER A 24 -11.01 -15.17 -14.55
C SER A 24 -9.74 -14.79 -13.82
N ALA A 25 -9.53 -13.49 -13.61
CA ALA A 25 -8.53 -13.01 -12.68
C ALA A 25 -9.22 -12.81 -11.34
N THR A 26 -9.21 -13.84 -10.49
CA THR A 26 -9.76 -13.77 -9.12
C THR A 26 -8.79 -13.09 -8.16
N GLU A 27 -7.50 -13.11 -8.47
CA GLU A 27 -6.46 -12.40 -7.72
C GLU A 27 -6.31 -10.96 -8.23
N GLY A 28 -5.97 -10.02 -7.33
CA GLY A 28 -5.76 -8.63 -7.72
C GLY A 28 -5.41 -7.69 -6.57
N MET A 29 -4.83 -6.55 -6.92
CA MET A 29 -4.58 -5.43 -6.01
C MET A 29 -5.61 -4.33 -6.31
N TRP A 30 -6.62 -4.24 -5.46
CA TRP A 30 -7.82 -3.44 -5.71
C TRP A 30 -7.70 -2.03 -5.10
N LEU A 31 -8.23 -1.02 -5.80
CA LEU A 31 -8.35 0.32 -5.24
C LEU A 31 -9.46 0.32 -4.19
N PRO A 32 -9.20 0.72 -2.93
CA PRO A 32 -10.19 0.70 -1.86
C PRO A 32 -11.47 1.50 -2.18
N LEU A 33 -11.33 2.60 -2.92
CA LEU A 33 -12.45 3.43 -3.41
C LEU A 33 -13.47 2.65 -4.26
N LEU A 34 -13.06 1.55 -4.90
CA LEU A 34 -13.88 0.79 -5.85
C LEU A 34 -14.45 -0.51 -5.26
N LEU A 35 -14.16 -0.83 -4.00
CA LEU A 35 -14.53 -2.12 -3.41
C LEU A 35 -16.05 -2.35 -3.38
N GLU A 36 -16.83 -1.33 -3.04
CA GLU A 36 -18.31 -1.40 -3.01
C GLU A 36 -18.87 -1.77 -4.39
N GLN A 37 -18.24 -1.28 -5.46
CA GLN A 37 -18.69 -1.52 -6.83
C GLN A 37 -18.19 -2.85 -7.41
N LEU A 38 -16.98 -3.27 -7.05
CA LEU A 38 -16.27 -4.33 -7.79
C LEU A 38 -16.06 -5.62 -7.00
N ASN A 39 -15.92 -5.55 -5.68
CA ASN A 39 -15.34 -6.66 -4.90
C ASN A 39 -16.14 -7.06 -3.66
N GLU A 40 -17.04 -6.21 -3.14
CA GLU A 40 -17.70 -6.46 -1.85
C GLU A 40 -18.49 -7.77 -1.83
N ASP A 41 -19.27 -8.06 -2.87
CA ASP A 41 -20.07 -9.28 -2.95
C ASP A 41 -19.18 -10.54 -2.95
N GLU A 42 -18.08 -10.49 -3.69
CA GLU A 42 -17.10 -11.59 -3.73
C GLU A 42 -16.43 -11.77 -2.36
N MET A 43 -15.92 -10.69 -1.75
CA MET A 43 -15.31 -10.76 -0.42
C MET A 43 -16.28 -11.29 0.64
N LYS A 44 -17.56 -10.89 0.60
CA LYS A 44 -18.60 -11.42 1.50
C LYS A 44 -18.86 -12.90 1.27
N SER A 45 -18.88 -13.35 0.01
CA SER A 45 -19.01 -14.77 -0.33
C SER A 45 -17.84 -15.60 0.21
N MET A 46 -16.65 -15.00 0.31
CA MET A 46 -15.44 -15.60 0.89
C MET A 46 -15.39 -15.53 2.43
N GLY A 47 -16.31 -14.81 3.07
CA GLY A 47 -16.42 -14.78 4.53
C GLY A 47 -16.26 -13.41 5.18
N LEU A 48 -15.95 -12.35 4.44
CA LEU A 48 -15.89 -10.97 4.96
C LEU A 48 -17.22 -10.60 5.64
N LYS A 49 -17.14 -10.09 6.87
CA LYS A 49 -18.32 -9.68 7.66
C LYS A 49 -18.58 -8.19 7.67
N ILE A 50 -17.56 -7.40 7.39
CA ILE A 50 -17.65 -5.94 7.30
C ILE A 50 -18.03 -5.50 5.88
N THR A 51 -18.42 -4.25 5.72
CA THR A 51 -18.80 -3.65 4.44
C THR A 51 -17.60 -3.01 3.74
N ALA A 52 -17.73 -2.67 2.45
CA ALA A 52 -16.71 -1.87 1.77
C ALA A 52 -16.47 -0.52 2.45
N LYS A 53 -17.51 0.10 3.04
CA LYS A 53 -17.39 1.37 3.77
C LYS A 53 -16.61 1.23 5.08
N ASP A 54 -16.67 0.08 5.73
CA ASP A 54 -15.81 -0.19 6.88
C ASP A 54 -14.33 -0.23 6.49
N ILE A 55 -14.02 -0.63 5.25
CA ILE A 55 -12.65 -0.69 4.69
C ILE A 55 -12.21 0.71 4.23
N TYR A 56 -13.03 1.41 3.44
CA TYR A 56 -12.77 2.75 2.94
C TYR A 56 -14.03 3.61 2.93
N ASP A 57 -14.02 4.70 3.69
CA ASP A 57 -15.03 5.76 3.69
C ASP A 57 -14.32 7.12 3.73
N ILE A 58 -14.83 8.09 2.96
CA ILE A 58 -14.29 9.46 2.90
C ILE A 58 -14.83 10.32 4.06
N ASN A 59 -16.07 10.07 4.47
CA ASN A 59 -16.81 10.88 5.42
C ASN A 59 -16.69 10.37 6.86
N ASN A 60 -16.49 9.06 7.02
CA ASN A 60 -16.42 8.39 8.32
C ASN A 60 -15.07 7.68 8.53
N GLY A 61 -14.78 7.32 9.78
CA GLY A 61 -13.59 6.52 10.12
C GLY A 61 -13.68 5.11 9.54
N SER A 62 -12.67 4.68 8.79
CA SER A 62 -12.60 3.37 8.12
C SER A 62 -11.22 2.73 8.32
N LEU A 63 -11.04 1.47 7.90
CA LEU A 63 -9.76 0.77 8.06
C LEU A 63 -8.59 1.53 7.40
N LYS A 64 -8.84 2.29 6.32
CA LYS A 64 -7.83 3.16 5.70
C LYS A 64 -7.12 4.08 6.71
N ASP A 65 -7.81 4.51 7.77
CA ASP A 65 -7.27 5.45 8.76
C ASP A 65 -6.31 4.78 9.76
N ALA A 66 -6.21 3.45 9.73
CA ALA A 66 -5.25 2.67 10.49
C ALA A 66 -4.11 2.11 9.62
N ILE A 67 -4.19 2.21 8.28
CA ILE A 67 -3.15 1.70 7.37
C ILE A 67 -2.25 2.84 6.91
N VAL A 68 -0.94 2.64 7.07
CA VAL A 68 0.08 3.68 6.98
C VAL A 68 1.12 3.31 5.94
N ARG A 69 1.47 4.25 5.05
CA ARG A 69 2.66 4.12 4.24
C ARG A 69 3.86 4.48 5.11
N PHE A 70 4.70 3.48 5.41
CA PHE A 70 5.85 3.61 6.28
C PHE A 70 7.10 3.92 5.47
N GLY A 71 7.67 5.11 5.70
CA GLY A 71 8.80 5.62 4.93
C GLY A 71 8.54 5.60 3.43
N ASN A 72 9.50 5.09 2.66
CA ASN A 72 9.45 5.14 1.20
C ASN A 72 9.10 3.80 0.51
N GLY A 73 8.54 2.82 1.21
CA GLY A 73 8.25 1.54 0.54
C GLY A 73 7.52 0.46 1.33
N CYS A 74 7.32 0.65 2.63
CA CYS A 74 6.64 -0.34 3.46
C CYS A 74 5.21 0.06 3.81
N THR A 75 4.46 -0.91 4.30
CA THR A 75 3.16 -0.71 4.94
C THR A 75 3.34 -0.90 6.44
N ALA A 76 2.60 -0.14 7.22
CA ALA A 76 2.45 -0.33 8.65
C ALA A 76 0.98 -0.15 9.05
N GLU A 77 0.63 -0.56 10.27
CA GLU A 77 -0.71 -0.44 10.80
C GLU A 77 -0.73 0.11 12.22
N ILE A 78 -1.71 0.97 12.51
CA ILE A 78 -1.92 1.54 13.84
C ILE A 78 -2.65 0.53 14.71
N ILE A 79 -2.07 0.21 15.86
CA ILE A 79 -2.56 -0.83 16.79
C ILE A 79 -2.90 -0.29 18.20
N SER A 80 -2.89 1.02 18.38
CA SER A 80 -3.29 1.65 19.65
C SER A 80 -3.90 3.04 19.44
N ASP A 81 -4.58 3.56 20.46
CA ASP A 81 -5.10 4.94 20.51
C ASP A 81 -4.01 6.02 20.75
N LYS A 82 -2.75 5.60 20.89
CA LYS A 82 -1.57 6.46 21.10
C LYS A 82 -0.51 6.29 20.00
N GLY A 83 -0.96 6.06 18.76
CA GLY A 83 -0.12 6.14 17.58
C GLY A 83 0.94 5.03 17.45
N LEU A 84 0.85 3.97 18.26
CA LEU A 84 1.71 2.79 18.12
C LEU A 84 1.42 2.13 16.77
N LEU A 85 2.48 1.85 16.01
CA LEU A 85 2.42 1.26 14.69
C LEU A 85 3.25 -0.02 14.63
N LEU A 86 2.73 -1.03 13.95
CA LEU A 86 3.40 -2.29 13.66
C LEU A 86 3.84 -2.29 12.19
N THR A 87 5.06 -2.76 11.93
CA THR A 87 5.61 -2.97 10.58
C THR A 87 6.59 -4.14 10.63
N ASN A 88 7.12 -4.58 9.48
CA ASN A 88 8.15 -5.62 9.48
C ASN A 88 9.48 -5.15 10.10
N HIS A 89 10.26 -6.09 10.64
CA HIS A 89 11.62 -5.84 11.13
C HIS A 89 12.50 -5.33 9.98
N HIS A 90 12.40 -5.94 8.80
CA HIS A 90 13.18 -5.50 7.63
C HIS A 90 12.80 -4.08 7.16
N CYS A 91 11.56 -3.64 7.41
CA CYS A 91 11.11 -2.27 7.12
C CYS A 91 11.71 -1.24 8.10
N GLY A 92 11.82 -1.61 9.38
CA GLY A 92 12.48 -0.79 10.41
C GLY A 92 14.01 -0.93 10.43
N TYR A 93 14.58 -1.85 9.65
CA TYR A 93 15.98 -2.26 9.75
C TYR A 93 16.97 -1.10 9.58
N GLY A 94 16.67 -0.17 8.67
CA GLY A 94 17.50 1.02 8.47
C GLY A 94 17.58 1.90 9.73
N GLN A 95 16.47 2.05 10.45
CA GLN A 95 16.43 2.80 11.72
C GLN A 95 17.09 2.01 12.86
N ILE A 96 16.85 0.70 12.96
CA ILE A 96 17.50 -0.15 13.96
C ILE A 96 19.03 -0.10 13.79
N GLN A 97 19.51 -0.23 12.54
CA GLN A 97 20.92 -0.09 12.21
C GLN A 97 21.45 1.30 12.54
N TYR A 98 20.72 2.37 12.19
CA TYR A 98 21.15 3.74 12.42
C TYR A 98 21.41 4.03 13.91
N HIS A 99 20.60 3.45 14.79
CA HIS A 99 20.76 3.60 16.25
C HIS A 99 21.73 2.58 16.87
N SER A 100 22.18 1.57 16.13
CA SER A 100 23.10 0.55 16.65
C SER A 100 24.54 1.05 16.69
N SER A 101 25.27 0.69 17.75
CA SER A 101 26.71 0.87 17.88
C SER A 101 27.38 -0.41 18.40
N VAL A 102 28.70 -0.38 18.62
CA VAL A 102 29.41 -1.52 19.25
C VAL A 102 28.97 -1.68 20.71
N GLU A 103 28.68 -0.56 21.39
CA GLU A 103 28.26 -0.50 22.78
C GLU A 103 26.76 -0.82 22.94
N HIS A 104 25.94 -0.46 21.95
CA HIS A 104 24.50 -0.68 21.93
C HIS A 104 24.08 -1.32 20.62
N ASP A 105 24.27 -2.63 20.50
CA ASP A 105 24.01 -3.39 19.26
C ASP A 105 22.55 -3.84 19.17
N TYR A 106 21.64 -2.93 18.81
CA TYR A 106 20.21 -3.23 18.68
C TYR A 106 19.90 -4.23 17.57
N LEU A 107 20.76 -4.34 16.55
CA LEU A 107 20.63 -5.39 15.54
C LEU A 107 20.80 -6.78 16.15
N LYS A 108 21.78 -6.95 17.05
CA LYS A 108 22.06 -8.24 17.69
C LYS A 108 21.12 -8.53 18.84
N ASP A 109 20.93 -7.56 19.74
CA ASP A 109 20.29 -7.77 21.04
C ASP A 109 18.81 -7.36 21.04
N GLY A 110 18.35 -6.66 20.00
CA GLY A 110 17.03 -6.05 19.93
C GLY A 110 16.98 -4.73 20.70
N PHE A 111 15.82 -4.08 20.65
CA PHE A 111 15.56 -2.82 21.34
C PHE A 111 14.13 -2.81 21.88
N TRP A 112 13.93 -2.30 23.10
CA TRP A 112 12.62 -2.15 23.72
C TRP A 112 12.64 -0.91 24.61
N ALA A 113 11.95 0.14 24.19
CA ALA A 113 11.75 1.34 24.99
C ALA A 113 10.85 1.00 26.20
N GLU A 114 11.34 1.22 27.43
CA GLU A 114 10.56 1.00 28.65
C GLU A 114 9.50 2.11 28.83
N THR A 115 9.86 3.32 28.45
CA THR A 115 9.00 4.51 28.53
C THR A 115 8.91 5.24 27.20
N GLN A 116 7.99 6.21 27.08
CA GLN A 116 7.83 7.01 25.86
C GLN A 116 9.03 7.93 25.62
N GLU A 117 9.73 8.28 26.70
CA GLU A 117 10.94 9.08 26.70
C GLU A 117 12.15 8.32 26.13
N ASP A 118 12.14 6.98 26.22
CA ASP A 118 13.18 6.10 25.69
C ASP A 118 13.01 5.81 24.19
N GLU A 119 11.88 6.18 23.59
CA GLU A 119 11.60 5.94 22.17
C GLU A 119 12.54 6.77 21.27
N LEU A 120 13.25 6.09 20.35
CA LEU A 120 14.35 6.70 19.59
C LEU A 120 13.83 7.46 18.36
N ALA A 121 14.13 8.76 18.29
CA ALA A 121 13.74 9.60 17.16
C ALA A 121 14.46 9.20 15.86
N ASN A 122 13.74 9.23 14.72
CA ASN A 122 14.27 8.84 13.42
C ASN A 122 14.18 9.98 12.39
N PRO A 123 15.18 10.86 12.29
CA PRO A 123 15.19 11.93 11.31
C PRO A 123 14.99 11.42 9.88
N GLY A 124 14.02 11.99 9.17
CA GLY A 124 13.70 11.64 7.79
C GLY A 124 12.77 10.43 7.62
N LEU A 125 12.47 9.67 8.68
CA LEU A 125 11.41 8.66 8.64
C LEU A 125 10.04 9.35 8.67
N THR A 126 9.11 8.86 7.86
CA THR A 126 7.76 9.41 7.75
C THR A 126 6.70 8.32 7.86
N ALA A 127 5.51 8.72 8.30
CA ALA A 127 4.30 7.91 8.33
C ALA A 127 3.19 8.66 7.61
N THR A 128 2.77 8.15 6.44
CA THR A 128 1.80 8.84 5.58
C THR A 128 0.46 8.10 5.55
N PHE A 129 -0.61 8.83 5.89
CA PHE A 129 -1.99 8.34 5.81
C PHE A 129 -2.67 8.77 4.51
N ILE A 130 -3.59 7.93 4.01
CA ILE A 130 -4.49 8.31 2.91
C ILE A 130 -5.75 8.97 3.49
N VAL A 131 -5.91 10.27 3.25
CA VAL A 131 -7.08 11.04 3.67
C VAL A 131 -8.27 10.73 2.77
N ARG A 132 -8.07 10.79 1.44
CA ARG A 132 -9.07 10.42 0.43
C ARG A 132 -8.42 10.14 -0.93
N ILE A 133 -9.17 9.45 -1.79
CA ILE A 133 -8.83 9.08 -3.15
C ILE A 133 -9.91 9.66 -4.08
N GLU A 134 -9.50 10.25 -5.20
CA GLU A 134 -10.39 10.84 -6.21
C GLU A 134 -9.98 10.39 -7.62
N ASP A 135 -10.92 10.01 -8.48
CA ASP A 135 -10.67 9.89 -9.93
C ASP A 135 -10.58 11.30 -10.52
N VAL A 136 -9.41 11.64 -11.05
CA VAL A 136 -9.12 12.95 -11.68
C VAL A 136 -8.76 12.79 -13.16
N THR A 137 -9.08 11.64 -13.75
CA THR A 137 -8.71 11.29 -15.13
C THR A 137 -9.10 12.39 -16.12
N ASP A 138 -10.36 12.82 -16.09
CA ASP A 138 -10.86 13.80 -17.06
C ASP A 138 -10.16 15.16 -16.93
N LYS A 139 -9.86 15.58 -15.69
CA LYS A 139 -9.12 16.82 -15.41
C LYS A 139 -7.67 16.73 -15.87
N VAL A 140 -7.03 15.58 -15.65
CA VAL A 140 -5.63 15.36 -16.06
C VAL A 140 -5.52 15.30 -17.58
N LEU A 141 -6.49 14.69 -18.26
CA LEU A 141 -6.51 14.54 -19.72
C LEU A 141 -7.12 15.75 -20.46
N GLU A 142 -7.55 16.79 -19.74
CA GLU A 142 -8.12 17.98 -20.35
C GLU A 142 -7.15 18.63 -21.35
N GLY A 143 -7.63 18.84 -22.58
CA GLY A 143 -6.84 19.43 -23.66
C GLY A 143 -5.89 18.48 -24.38
N VAL A 144 -5.75 17.22 -23.94
CA VAL A 144 -5.01 16.19 -24.69
C VAL A 144 -5.82 15.79 -25.91
N LYS A 145 -5.32 16.12 -27.11
CA LYS A 145 -6.01 15.81 -28.37
C LYS A 145 -5.76 14.36 -28.80
N PRO A 146 -6.73 13.69 -29.43
CA PRO A 146 -6.49 12.42 -30.12
C PRO A 146 -5.37 12.59 -31.15
N GLY A 147 -4.38 11.69 -31.14
CA GLY A 147 -3.24 11.72 -32.06
C GLY A 147 -2.14 12.74 -31.71
N ALA A 148 -2.17 13.36 -30.52
CA ALA A 148 -1.03 14.13 -30.01
C ALA A 148 0.22 13.24 -29.90
N SER A 149 1.41 13.84 -30.04
CA SER A 149 2.64 13.10 -29.77
C SER A 149 2.73 12.73 -28.29
N GLU A 150 3.45 11.65 -27.96
CA GLU A 150 3.64 11.24 -26.56
C GLU A 150 4.33 12.33 -25.72
N SER A 151 5.22 13.12 -26.34
CA SER A 151 5.87 14.25 -25.66
C SER A 151 4.86 15.34 -25.32
N ASP A 152 4.04 15.77 -26.29
CA ASP A 152 3.02 16.79 -26.05
C ASP A 152 2.01 16.30 -25.01
N ARG A 153 1.61 15.03 -25.10
CA ARG A 153 0.74 14.39 -24.12
C ARG A 153 1.34 14.44 -22.71
N ALA A 154 2.61 14.08 -22.55
CA ALA A 154 3.30 14.09 -21.27
C ALA A 154 3.40 15.50 -20.67
N ASP A 155 3.68 16.51 -21.49
CA ASP A 155 3.76 17.91 -21.06
C ASP A 155 2.40 18.43 -20.59
N HIS A 156 1.34 18.16 -21.35
CA HIS A 156 -0.04 18.49 -20.95
C HIS A 156 -0.43 17.83 -19.64
N VAL A 157 -0.22 16.51 -19.52
CA VAL A 157 -0.51 15.76 -18.29
C VAL A 157 0.25 16.32 -17.10
N LYS A 158 1.55 16.57 -17.24
CA LYS A 158 2.39 17.11 -16.16
C LYS A 158 1.88 18.46 -15.70
N LYS A 159 1.58 19.37 -16.63
CA LYS A 159 1.05 20.70 -16.32
C LYS A 159 -0.29 20.63 -15.60
N ASN A 160 -1.21 19.79 -16.08
CA ASN A 160 -2.53 19.61 -15.47
C ASN A 160 -2.40 19.00 -14.07
N ILE A 161 -1.55 18.00 -13.88
CA ILE A 161 -1.29 17.37 -12.58
C ILE A 161 -0.84 18.40 -11.54
N GLU A 162 0.14 19.25 -11.86
CA GLU A 162 0.63 20.23 -10.87
C GLU A 162 -0.45 21.23 -10.49
N LYS A 163 -1.22 21.73 -11.46
CA LYS A 163 -2.36 22.62 -11.18
C LYS A 163 -3.41 21.95 -10.28
N ILE A 164 -3.81 20.71 -10.59
CA ILE A 164 -4.83 19.98 -9.83
C ILE A 164 -4.36 19.73 -8.39
N LYS A 165 -3.09 19.34 -8.22
CA LYS A 165 -2.50 19.11 -6.89
C LYS A 165 -2.52 20.39 -6.06
N GLU A 166 -2.02 21.51 -6.61
CA GLU A 166 -1.97 22.80 -5.91
C GLU A 166 -3.37 23.26 -5.48
N GLU A 167 -4.36 23.14 -6.37
CA GLU A 167 -5.75 23.50 -6.07
C GLU A 167 -6.36 22.61 -4.98
N ALA A 168 -6.07 21.30 -5.00
CA ALA A 168 -6.70 20.31 -4.10
C ALA A 168 -6.29 20.45 -2.63
N VAL A 169 -5.12 21.03 -2.35
CA VAL A 169 -4.59 21.20 -0.98
C VAL A 169 -4.44 22.66 -0.55
N LYS A 170 -4.85 23.61 -1.40
CA LYS A 170 -4.74 25.05 -1.13
C LYS A 170 -5.37 25.41 0.23
N GLY A 171 -4.57 26.01 1.11
CA GLY A 171 -5.01 26.43 2.44
C GLY A 171 -5.13 25.29 3.47
N THR A 172 -4.61 24.11 3.16
CA THR A 172 -4.55 22.95 4.06
C THR A 172 -3.10 22.53 4.30
N HIS A 173 -2.85 21.68 5.30
CA HIS A 173 -1.54 21.07 5.53
C HIS A 173 -1.38 19.72 4.81
N TYR A 174 -2.38 19.29 4.06
CA TYR A 174 -2.35 18.04 3.32
C TYR A 174 -1.45 18.13 2.09
N GLU A 175 -1.05 16.96 1.60
CA GLU A 175 -0.32 16.81 0.35
C GLU A 175 -1.22 16.11 -0.68
N ALA A 176 -0.96 16.36 -1.97
CA ALA A 176 -1.66 15.69 -3.07
C ALA A 176 -0.66 14.98 -3.96
N VAL A 177 -0.94 13.70 -4.24
CA VAL A 177 -0.17 12.88 -5.17
C VAL A 177 -1.10 12.36 -6.24
N ILE A 178 -0.81 12.63 -7.51
CA ILE A 178 -1.56 12.06 -8.63
C ILE A 178 -0.70 10.96 -9.27
N LYS A 179 -1.28 9.78 -9.44
CA LYS A 179 -0.60 8.63 -10.07
C LYS A 179 -1.37 8.12 -11.28
N PRO A 180 -0.65 7.75 -12.36
CA PRO A 180 -1.26 7.04 -13.48
C PRO A 180 -1.58 5.60 -13.08
N PHE A 181 -2.74 5.12 -13.48
CA PHE A 181 -3.19 3.74 -13.39
C PHE A 181 -3.46 3.22 -14.81
N PHE A 182 -3.37 1.89 -14.97
CA PHE A 182 -3.58 1.23 -16.27
C PHE A 182 -2.75 1.87 -17.40
N TYR A 183 -1.44 2.03 -17.16
CA TYR A 183 -0.49 2.67 -18.10
C TYR A 183 -0.89 4.10 -18.54
N GLY A 184 -1.56 4.85 -17.65
CA GLY A 184 -1.95 6.23 -17.92
C GLY A 184 -3.32 6.39 -18.60
N ASN A 185 -4.12 5.31 -18.66
CA ASN A 185 -5.53 5.40 -19.07
C ASN A 185 -6.43 5.99 -17.97
N LYS A 186 -6.00 5.89 -16.70
CA LYS A 186 -6.68 6.49 -15.55
C LYS A 186 -5.69 7.25 -14.69
N TYR A 187 -6.18 8.27 -13.97
CA TYR A 187 -5.40 9.02 -13.00
C TYR A 187 -6.20 9.17 -11.71
N TYR A 188 -5.59 8.73 -10.61
CA TYR A 188 -6.17 8.88 -9.28
C TYR A 188 -5.32 9.84 -8.46
N MET A 189 -5.99 10.76 -7.78
CA MET A 189 -5.39 11.67 -6.81
C MET A 189 -5.56 11.10 -5.40
N PHE A 190 -4.47 11.06 -4.66
CA PHE A 190 -4.42 10.68 -3.26
C PHE A 190 -4.11 11.94 -2.46
N ILE A 191 -5.02 12.31 -1.58
CA ILE A 191 -4.77 13.34 -0.57
C ILE A 191 -4.21 12.65 0.66
N THR A 192 -3.08 13.15 1.14
CA THR A 192 -2.30 12.47 2.17
C THR A 192 -1.97 13.40 3.33
N GLU A 193 -1.77 12.79 4.50
CA GLU A 193 -1.32 13.46 5.71
C GLU A 193 -0.04 12.76 6.18
N THR A 194 1.08 13.48 6.13
CA THR A 194 2.43 12.91 6.35
C THR A 194 2.99 13.38 7.69
N PHE A 195 3.14 12.46 8.64
CA PHE A 195 3.80 12.70 9.92
C PHE A 195 5.31 12.47 9.80
N LYS A 196 6.09 13.33 10.47
CA LYS A 196 7.55 13.41 10.32
C LYS A 196 8.32 13.12 11.61
N ASP A 197 7.63 12.94 12.73
CA ASP A 197 8.20 12.47 13.99
C ASP A 197 7.70 11.03 14.23
N VAL A 198 8.51 10.06 13.83
CA VAL A 198 8.22 8.63 13.97
C VAL A 198 9.37 7.99 14.75
N ARG A 199 9.08 7.43 15.92
CA ARG A 199 10.09 6.96 16.87
C ARG A 199 10.10 5.45 16.97
N LEU A 200 11.29 4.85 17.09
CA LEU A 200 11.45 3.41 17.28
C LEU A 200 11.06 3.07 18.72
N VAL A 201 10.15 2.11 18.88
CA VAL A 201 9.66 1.66 20.18
C VAL A 201 10.23 0.29 20.51
N ALA A 202 10.21 -0.63 19.54
CA ALA A 202 10.74 -1.95 19.77
C ALA A 202 11.19 -2.65 18.48
N ALA A 203 12.17 -3.53 18.62
CA ALA A 203 12.56 -4.49 17.60
C ALA A 203 13.09 -5.77 18.29
N PRO A 204 12.67 -6.97 17.85
CA PRO A 204 13.32 -8.19 18.28
C PRO A 204 14.78 -8.24 17.79
N PRO A 205 15.64 -9.06 18.41
CA PRO A 205 16.98 -9.30 17.88
C PRO A 205 16.91 -9.86 16.45
N SER A 206 17.93 -9.59 15.63
CA SER A 206 18.01 -10.09 14.25
C SER A 206 17.91 -11.61 14.14
N SER A 207 18.32 -12.35 15.18
CA SER A 207 18.17 -13.80 15.24
C SER A 207 16.70 -14.25 15.18
N ILE A 208 15.76 -13.38 15.54
CA ILE A 208 14.31 -13.58 15.43
C ILE A 208 13.76 -12.81 14.22
N GLY A 209 14.06 -11.52 14.13
CA GLY A 209 13.52 -10.59 13.12
C GLY A 209 13.88 -10.95 11.68
N LYS A 210 14.97 -11.70 11.47
CA LYS A 210 15.37 -12.26 10.18
C LYS A 210 15.90 -13.69 10.32
N PHE A 211 15.29 -14.50 11.19
CA PHE A 211 15.60 -15.93 11.31
C PHE A 211 15.60 -16.63 9.94
N GLY A 212 16.61 -17.48 9.71
CA GLY A 212 16.87 -18.12 8.40
C GLY A 212 17.55 -17.23 7.36
N ALA A 213 17.45 -15.90 7.53
CA ALA A 213 18.05 -14.87 6.69
C ALA A 213 17.90 -15.20 5.20
N ASP A 214 19.00 -15.19 4.44
CA ASP A 214 18.99 -15.42 3.00
C ASP A 214 18.54 -16.84 2.61
N THR A 215 18.76 -17.84 3.47
CA THR A 215 18.39 -19.24 3.16
C THR A 215 16.88 -19.41 3.12
N ASP A 216 16.17 -18.75 4.04
CA ASP A 216 14.72 -18.85 4.14
C ASP A 216 14.02 -17.71 3.40
N ASN A 217 14.76 -16.72 2.86
CA ASN A 217 14.17 -15.62 2.12
C ASN A 217 13.43 -16.16 0.88
N TRP A 218 12.22 -15.66 0.65
CA TRP A 218 11.27 -16.16 -0.37
C TRP A 218 10.81 -17.62 -0.23
N MET A 219 11.09 -18.28 0.90
CA MET A 219 10.69 -19.66 1.15
C MET A 219 9.50 -19.80 2.12
N TRP A 220 8.71 -20.85 1.88
CA TRP A 220 7.74 -21.45 2.80
C TRP A 220 8.10 -22.94 2.95
N PRO A 221 8.06 -23.57 4.16
CA PRO A 221 7.69 -23.03 5.47
C PRO A 221 8.57 -21.88 5.98
N ARG A 222 8.02 -21.02 6.85
CA ARG A 222 8.74 -19.88 7.42
C ARG A 222 8.52 -19.76 8.93
N HIS A 223 9.58 -19.39 9.65
CA HIS A 223 9.57 -19.28 11.12
C HIS A 223 10.18 -17.95 11.61
N THR A 224 10.11 -16.90 10.79
CA THR A 224 10.69 -15.58 11.09
C THR A 224 9.70 -14.70 11.84
N GLY A 225 10.12 -14.13 12.98
CA GLY A 225 9.35 -13.12 13.72
C GLY A 225 9.60 -11.72 13.15
N ASP A 226 9.24 -11.49 11.89
CA ASP A 226 9.59 -10.28 11.13
C ASP A 226 8.68 -9.08 11.50
N PHE A 227 8.93 -8.48 12.67
CA PHE A 227 8.21 -7.28 13.11
C PHE A 227 9.14 -6.25 13.79
N SER A 228 8.73 -4.99 13.74
CA SER A 228 9.25 -3.89 14.56
C SER A 228 8.11 -2.93 14.87
N ILE A 229 8.27 -2.16 15.95
CA ILE A 229 7.23 -1.29 16.49
C ILE A 229 7.77 0.13 16.53
N PHE A 230 6.98 1.06 16.04
CA PHE A 230 7.27 2.49 16.10
C PHE A 230 6.07 3.23 16.70
N ARG A 231 6.23 4.52 16.97
CA ARG A 231 5.13 5.41 17.36
C ARG A 231 5.17 6.69 16.56
N ILE A 232 4.01 7.13 16.10
CA ILE A 232 3.83 8.44 15.49
C ILE A 232 3.65 9.49 16.59
N TYR A 233 4.39 10.58 16.48
CA TYR A 233 4.26 11.78 17.30
C TYR A 233 3.69 12.93 16.46
N ALA A 234 2.98 13.83 17.14
CA ALA A 234 2.28 14.94 16.55
C ALA A 234 2.46 16.21 17.38
N GLY A 235 2.16 17.36 16.79
CA GLY A 235 2.01 18.61 17.53
C GLY A 235 0.86 18.53 18.55
N LYS A 236 0.79 19.52 19.45
CA LYS A 236 -0.28 19.58 20.48
C LYS A 236 -1.71 19.65 19.92
N ASP A 237 -1.86 20.01 18.64
CA ASP A 237 -3.12 20.02 17.90
C ASP A 237 -3.40 18.70 17.16
N ASN A 238 -2.61 17.65 17.44
CA ASN A 238 -2.66 16.32 16.83
C ASN A 238 -2.37 16.32 15.32
N LYS A 239 -1.70 17.35 14.80
CA LYS A 239 -1.28 17.45 13.39
C LYS A 239 0.17 17.07 13.18
N PRO A 240 0.58 16.77 11.93
CA PRO A 240 1.97 16.57 11.59
C PRO A 240 2.87 17.72 12.07
N ALA A 241 3.97 17.35 12.71
CA ALA A 241 5.01 18.27 13.14
C ALA A 241 6.38 17.66 12.83
N GLU A 242 7.39 18.51 12.67
CA GLU A 242 8.79 18.08 12.75
C GLU A 242 9.09 17.58 14.18
N PHE A 243 10.20 16.87 14.35
CA PHE A 243 10.63 16.40 15.66
C PHE A 243 10.72 17.54 16.68
N SER A 244 10.12 17.32 17.85
CA SER A 244 10.22 18.17 19.03
C SER A 244 10.06 17.33 20.28
N LEU A 245 10.78 17.69 21.34
CA LEU A 245 10.60 17.09 22.67
C LEU A 245 9.21 17.40 23.26
N GLU A 246 8.52 18.43 22.75
CA GLU A 246 7.16 18.77 23.17
C GLU A 246 6.06 18.06 22.36
N ASN A 247 6.42 17.31 21.32
CA ASN A 247 5.44 16.54 20.57
C ASN A 247 4.85 15.45 21.46
N VAL A 248 3.58 15.14 21.22
CA VAL A 248 2.82 14.13 21.97
C VAL A 248 2.48 12.95 21.07
N PRO A 249 2.24 11.75 21.62
CA PRO A 249 1.75 10.61 20.84
C PRO A 249 0.54 10.99 20.00
N TYR A 250 0.60 10.69 18.71
CA TYR A 250 -0.50 10.90 17.78
C TYR A 250 -1.72 10.10 18.21
N LYS A 251 -2.88 10.75 18.27
CA LYS A 251 -4.17 10.11 18.50
C LYS A 251 -4.81 9.80 17.14
N PRO A 252 -4.85 8.53 16.72
CA PRO A 252 -5.37 8.15 15.41
C PRO A 252 -6.89 8.24 15.35
N ARG A 253 -7.43 8.36 14.14
CA ARG A 253 -8.88 8.27 13.91
C ARG A 253 -9.41 6.85 14.11
N LYS A 254 -8.57 5.84 13.84
CA LYS A 254 -8.85 4.41 14.01
C LYS A 254 -7.58 3.66 14.36
N SER A 255 -7.70 2.60 15.15
CA SER A 255 -6.65 1.61 15.38
C SER A 255 -7.22 0.21 15.19
N LEU A 256 -6.40 -0.73 14.73
CA LEU A 256 -6.77 -2.12 14.60
C LEU A 256 -6.79 -2.79 15.97
N THR A 257 -7.77 -3.68 16.17
CA THR A 257 -7.80 -4.57 17.33
C THR A 257 -7.04 -5.84 16.97
N ILE A 258 -6.12 -6.25 17.84
CA ILE A 258 -5.35 -7.49 17.66
C ILE A 258 -6.20 -8.65 18.20
N SER A 259 -6.49 -9.61 17.33
CA SER A 259 -7.12 -10.88 17.74
C SER A 259 -6.09 -11.76 18.45
N ILE A 260 -6.52 -12.45 19.50
CA ILE A 260 -5.77 -13.53 20.16
C ILE A 260 -6.45 -14.90 19.96
N ASN A 261 -7.47 -14.94 19.10
CA ASN A 261 -8.13 -16.17 18.71
C ASN A 261 -7.27 -16.93 17.70
N GLU A 262 -7.35 -18.25 17.72
CA GLU A 262 -6.67 -19.11 16.74
C GLU A 262 -7.22 -18.88 15.32
N GLU A 263 -6.31 -18.74 14.37
CA GLU A 263 -6.61 -18.75 12.93
C GLU A 263 -6.74 -20.18 12.40
N LYS A 264 -7.65 -20.38 11.44
CA LYS A 264 -7.91 -21.68 10.82
C LYS A 264 -7.76 -21.61 9.31
N GLU A 265 -7.42 -22.76 8.71
CA GLU A 265 -7.47 -22.92 7.27
C GLU A 265 -8.86 -22.58 6.74
N GLY A 266 -8.91 -21.72 5.72
CA GLY A 266 -10.16 -21.23 5.11
C GLY A 266 -10.75 -19.96 5.75
N ASP A 267 -10.13 -19.42 6.80
CA ASP A 267 -10.53 -18.11 7.33
C ASP A 267 -10.30 -17.00 6.29
N PHE A 268 -11.25 -16.07 6.21
CA PHE A 268 -11.13 -14.92 5.33
C PHE A 268 -9.96 -14.02 5.79
N THR A 269 -9.08 -13.67 4.86
CA THR A 269 -7.99 -12.72 5.09
C THR A 269 -8.07 -11.58 4.09
N MET A 270 -7.73 -10.37 4.57
CA MET A 270 -7.60 -9.19 3.72
C MET A 270 -6.30 -8.49 4.08
N VAL A 271 -5.45 -8.28 3.08
CA VAL A 271 -4.21 -7.52 3.20
C VAL A 271 -4.43 -6.15 2.58
N TYR A 272 -4.19 -5.09 3.35
CA TYR A 272 -4.30 -3.72 2.90
C TYR A 272 -2.94 -3.04 3.06
N GLY A 273 -2.31 -2.68 1.94
CA GLY A 273 -1.05 -1.95 1.95
C GLY A 273 -0.75 -1.21 0.66
N PHE A 274 0.53 -0.89 0.46
CA PHE A 274 1.03 -0.05 -0.63
C PHE A 274 1.96 -0.84 -1.56
N PRO A 275 1.42 -1.74 -2.41
CA PRO A 275 2.25 -2.48 -3.35
C PRO A 275 2.97 -1.53 -4.32
N GLY A 276 4.27 -1.73 -4.51
CA GLY A 276 5.12 -0.80 -5.25
C GLY A 276 4.91 -0.83 -6.77
N ARG A 277 5.07 -2.01 -7.39
CA ARG A 277 4.96 -2.18 -8.84
C ARG A 277 4.60 -3.61 -9.19
N THR A 278 3.69 -3.76 -10.14
CA THR A 278 3.37 -5.02 -10.84
C THR A 278 3.44 -4.82 -12.34
N GLN A 279 3.48 -5.91 -13.10
CA GLN A 279 3.61 -5.88 -14.57
C GLN A 279 2.73 -6.94 -15.24
N GLU A 280 1.52 -7.15 -14.72
CA GLU A 280 0.61 -8.24 -15.13
C GLU A 280 0.19 -8.20 -16.62
N TYR A 281 0.34 -7.05 -17.28
CA TYR A 281 -0.10 -6.85 -18.67
C TYR A 281 1.07 -6.77 -19.67
N LEU A 282 2.25 -7.32 -19.31
CA LEU A 282 3.35 -7.45 -20.26
C LEU A 282 3.01 -8.42 -21.39
N ILE A 283 3.50 -8.09 -22.59
CA ILE A 283 3.46 -8.99 -23.74
C ILE A 283 4.56 -10.05 -23.64
N SER A 284 4.40 -11.16 -24.38
CA SER A 284 5.36 -12.28 -24.41
C SER A 284 6.79 -11.83 -24.64
N ASP A 285 7.00 -10.89 -25.56
CA ASP A 285 8.35 -10.42 -25.94
C ASP A 285 9.02 -9.66 -24.79
N ALA A 286 8.24 -8.94 -23.98
CA ALA A 286 8.74 -8.24 -22.80
C ALA A 286 9.10 -9.22 -21.67
N VAL A 287 8.34 -10.31 -21.53
CA VAL A 287 8.65 -11.40 -20.59
C VAL A 287 9.91 -12.15 -21.03
N ASP A 288 10.01 -12.50 -22.30
CA ASP A 288 11.20 -13.17 -22.88
C ASP A 288 12.46 -12.32 -22.69
N TYR A 289 12.38 -11.02 -22.95
CA TYR A 289 13.46 -10.07 -22.69
C TYR A 289 13.88 -10.02 -21.22
N ILE A 290 12.96 -10.17 -20.25
CA ILE A 290 13.31 -10.19 -18.82
C ILE A 290 14.04 -11.50 -18.46
N LEU A 291 13.64 -12.62 -19.06
CA LEU A 291 14.17 -13.94 -18.73
C LEU A 291 15.50 -14.27 -19.41
N ASN A 292 15.67 -13.84 -20.67
CA ASN A 292 16.71 -14.34 -21.57
C ASN A 292 17.75 -13.28 -21.97
N LYS A 293 17.80 -12.15 -21.26
CA LYS A 293 18.80 -11.12 -21.52
C LYS A 293 20.14 -11.35 -20.86
#